data_AF-A0A224YBY2-F1
#
_entry.id   AF-A0A224YBY2-F1
#
_cell.length_a   1.000
_cell.length_b   1.000
_cell.length_c   1.000
_cell.angle_alpha   90.00
_cell.angle_beta   90.00
_cell.angle_gamma   90.00
#
_symmetry.space_group_name_H-M   'P 1'
#
loop_
_entity.id
_entity.type
_entity.pdbx_description
1 polymer ?
#
loop_
_entity_poly.entity_id
_entity_poly.type
_entity_poly.pdbx_seq_one_letter_code
_entity_poly.pdbx_strand_id
1 'polypeptide(L)'
;MHHWLTAFLLLASCAFAHATKSNQLYEALNTNETIWVLRRSFQRNTTCVSNKMVFLNQTDYKFNHTFINGTSWQSQTLYAKLGEDGSKPYMNVSSQQGITGIKYSLESWSDAEKCGVLSFQGQKKRM
;
A
#
# COMPACT_ATOMS: atom_id res chain seq x y z
N MET A 1 -21.33 -14.29 -65.37
CA MET A 1 -21.76 -13.25 -64.40
C MET A 1 -21.04 -13.56 -63.09
N HIS A 2 -20.11 -12.68 -62.71
CA HIS A 2 -19.18 -12.88 -61.60
C HIS A 2 -19.86 -12.54 -60.28
N HIS A 3 -20.00 -13.50 -59.36
CA HIS A 3 -20.36 -13.23 -57.97
C HIS A 3 -19.13 -13.46 -57.09
N TRP A 4 -18.42 -12.36 -56.82
CA TRP A 4 -17.44 -12.29 -55.74
C TRP A 4 -18.18 -12.19 -54.40
N LEU A 5 -18.04 -13.20 -53.55
CA LEU A 5 -18.40 -13.09 -52.14
C LEU A 5 -17.14 -12.74 -51.36
N THR A 6 -16.98 -11.45 -51.09
CA THR A 6 -15.95 -10.90 -50.20
C THR A 6 -16.22 -11.35 -48.76
N ALA A 7 -15.38 -12.26 -48.26
CA ALA A 7 -15.36 -12.61 -46.84
C ALA A 7 -14.70 -11.47 -46.05
N PHE A 8 -15.51 -10.66 -45.37
CA PHE A 8 -15.00 -9.70 -44.38
C PHE A 8 -14.60 -10.47 -43.12
N LEU A 9 -13.31 -10.74 -42.98
CA LEU A 9 -12.68 -11.18 -41.73
C LEU A 9 -12.74 -10.02 -40.73
N LEU A 10 -13.79 -9.99 -39.91
CA LEU A 10 -13.84 -9.18 -38.70
C LEU A 10 -12.86 -9.78 -37.69
N LEU A 11 -11.62 -9.31 -37.70
CA LEU A 11 -10.69 -9.46 -36.59
C LEU A 11 -11.28 -8.68 -35.41
N ALA A 12 -12.14 -9.33 -34.63
CA ALA A 12 -12.48 -8.91 -33.29
C ALA A 12 -11.18 -8.98 -32.47
N SER A 13 -10.49 -7.84 -32.36
CA SER A 13 -9.41 -7.67 -31.42
C SER A 13 -9.98 -7.91 -30.04
N CYS A 14 -9.71 -9.09 -29.47
CA CYS A 14 -9.87 -9.30 -28.05
C CYS A 14 -9.04 -8.21 -27.37
N ALA A 15 -9.72 -7.24 -26.76
CA ALA A 15 -9.09 -6.27 -25.90
C ALA A 15 -8.22 -7.08 -24.92
N PHE A 16 -6.92 -6.82 -24.92
CA PHE A 16 -6.06 -7.31 -23.87
C PHE A 16 -6.61 -6.72 -22.58
N ALA A 17 -7.41 -7.50 -21.87
CA ALA A 17 -7.57 -7.32 -20.44
C ALA A 17 -6.18 -7.61 -19.86
N HIS A 18 -5.31 -6.60 -19.86
CA HIS A 18 -4.34 -6.49 -18.78
C HIS A 18 -5.20 -6.44 -17.53
N ALA A 19 -5.47 -7.61 -16.94
CA ALA A 19 -5.86 -7.70 -15.56
C ALA A 19 -4.70 -7.08 -14.81
N THR A 20 -4.78 -5.77 -14.60
CA THR A 20 -3.91 -5.04 -13.70
C THR A 20 -4.00 -5.80 -12.40
N LYS A 21 -2.93 -6.52 -12.03
CA LYS A 21 -2.87 -7.16 -10.71
C LYS A 21 -3.27 -6.09 -9.72
N SER A 22 -4.42 -6.29 -9.09
CA SER A 22 -4.89 -5.42 -8.02
C SER A 22 -3.77 -5.39 -6.98
N ASN A 23 -3.13 -4.23 -6.84
CA ASN A 23 -2.14 -4.04 -5.80
C ASN A 23 -2.93 -3.85 -4.51
N GLN A 24 -3.16 -4.95 -3.77
CA GLN A 24 -3.94 -4.97 -2.54
C GLN A 24 -3.46 -3.92 -1.52
N LEU A 25 -2.15 -3.58 -1.54
CA LEU A 25 -1.62 -2.50 -0.70
C LEU A 25 -2.12 -1.13 -1.16
N TYR A 26 -2.13 -0.86 -2.46
CA TYR A 26 -2.71 0.39 -2.99
C TYR A 26 -4.19 0.50 -2.61
N GLU A 27 -4.98 -0.56 -2.78
CA GLU A 27 -6.40 -0.57 -2.42
C GLU A 27 -6.63 -0.36 -0.92
N ALA A 28 -5.82 -1.00 -0.06
CA ALA A 28 -5.88 -0.80 1.38
C ALA A 28 -5.54 0.63 1.81
N LEU A 29 -4.64 1.30 1.08
CA LEU A 29 -4.19 2.66 1.37
C LEU A 29 -5.08 3.74 0.73
N ASN A 30 -5.80 3.41 -0.35
CA ASN A 30 -6.66 4.33 -1.11
C ASN A 30 -7.99 4.55 -0.38
N THR A 31 -7.92 5.20 0.77
CA THR A 31 -9.08 5.50 1.60
C THR A 31 -8.96 6.88 2.21
N ASN A 32 -10.11 7.55 2.32
CA ASN A 32 -10.23 8.79 3.08
C ASN A 32 -10.41 8.52 4.58
N GLU A 33 -10.52 7.27 5.01
CA GLU A 33 -10.65 6.90 6.42
C GLU A 33 -9.31 6.91 7.17
N THR A 34 -9.38 6.87 8.50
CA THR A 34 -8.18 6.74 9.34
C THR A 34 -7.83 5.27 9.52
N ILE A 35 -6.58 4.90 9.22
CA ILE A 35 -6.07 3.54 9.43
C ILE A 35 -5.48 3.43 10.83
N TRP A 36 -6.06 2.58 11.67
CA TRP A 36 -5.62 2.39 13.07
C TRP A 36 -4.72 1.17 13.22
N VAL A 37 -3.68 1.32 14.07
CA VAL A 37 -2.83 0.19 14.46
C VAL A 37 -3.41 -0.45 15.72
N LEU A 38 -4.13 -1.55 15.54
CA LEU A 38 -4.82 -2.25 16.63
C LEU A 38 -3.87 -3.15 17.46
N ARG A 39 -2.89 -3.79 16.80
CA ARG A 39 -1.97 -4.75 17.43
C ARG A 39 -0.57 -4.60 16.87
N ARG A 40 0.43 -4.94 17.68
CA ARG A 40 1.85 -5.03 17.32
C ARG A 40 2.47 -6.24 17.99
N SER A 41 3.43 -6.87 17.33
CA SER A 41 4.24 -7.96 17.87
C SER A 41 5.48 -7.50 18.63
N PHE A 42 5.67 -6.19 18.79
CA PHE A 42 6.83 -5.58 19.47
C PHE A 42 6.38 -4.49 20.43
N GLN A 43 7.19 -4.27 21.47
CA GLN A 43 6.93 -3.24 22.47
C GLN A 43 7.38 -1.86 21.97
N ARG A 44 6.50 -0.88 22.13
CA ARG A 44 6.78 0.55 21.96
C ARG A 44 5.92 1.32 22.94
N ASN A 45 6.48 2.33 23.59
CA ASN A 45 5.76 3.18 24.54
C ASN A 45 4.89 4.23 23.81
N THR A 46 4.11 3.81 22.81
CA THR A 46 3.14 4.67 22.11
C THR A 46 1.81 3.98 21.93
N THR A 47 0.73 4.72 22.16
CA THR A 47 -0.66 4.24 22.07
C THR A 47 -1.45 5.05 21.05
N CYS A 48 -2.68 4.61 20.73
CA CYS A 48 -3.60 5.31 19.84
C CYS A 48 -2.97 5.66 18.48
N VAL A 49 -2.25 4.72 17.89
CA VAL A 49 -1.50 5.00 16.66
C VAL A 49 -2.40 4.90 15.44
N SER A 50 -2.39 5.95 14.63
CA SER A 50 -3.19 6.07 13.43
C SER A 50 -2.41 6.69 12.28
N ASN A 51 -2.89 6.41 11.07
CA ASN A 51 -2.33 6.94 9.84
C ASN A 51 -3.47 7.49 8.98
N LYS A 52 -3.33 8.73 8.51
CA LYS A 52 -4.30 9.39 7.63
C LYS A 52 -3.65 9.73 6.30
N MET A 53 -4.22 9.24 5.20
CA MET A 53 -3.74 9.58 3.86
C MET A 53 -3.77 11.09 3.64
N VAL A 54 -2.69 11.61 3.05
CA VAL A 54 -2.58 12.98 2.53
C VAL A 54 -2.48 12.94 1.00
N PHE A 55 -1.74 11.98 0.46
CA PHE A 55 -1.58 11.78 -0.98
C PHE A 55 -1.27 10.32 -1.26
N LEU A 56 -1.81 9.80 -2.36
CA LEU A 56 -1.52 8.47 -2.87
C LEU A 56 -1.55 8.48 -4.40
N ASN A 57 -0.52 7.91 -5.02
CA ASN A 57 -0.53 7.51 -6.42
C ASN A 57 0.04 6.08 -6.54
N GLN A 58 0.34 5.63 -7.76
CA GLN A 58 0.82 4.27 -8.00
C GLN A 58 2.13 3.90 -7.28
N THR A 59 2.98 4.86 -6.95
CA THR A 59 4.31 4.61 -6.35
C THR A 59 4.59 5.39 -5.07
N ASP A 60 3.86 6.47 -4.82
CA ASP A 60 4.08 7.40 -3.72
C ASP A 60 2.86 7.43 -2.80
N TYR A 61 3.13 7.33 -1.50
CA TYR A 61 2.16 7.51 -0.43
C TYR A 61 2.69 8.53 0.58
N LYS A 62 1.85 9.50 0.93
CA LYS A 62 2.13 10.49 1.98
C LYS A 62 1.00 10.43 2.98
N PHE A 63 1.34 10.42 4.27
CA PHE A 63 0.35 10.30 5.32
C PHE A 63 0.78 11.00 6.59
N ASN A 64 -0.20 11.38 7.40
CA ASN A 64 0.04 11.85 8.76
C ASN A 64 -0.01 10.66 9.70
N HIS A 65 1.09 10.44 10.41
CA HIS A 65 1.24 9.45 11.45
C HIS A 65 1.03 10.11 12.80
N THR A 66 -0.01 9.69 13.53
CA THR A 66 -0.39 10.26 14.81
C THR A 66 -0.35 9.19 15.88
N PHE A 67 0.12 9.55 17.08
CA PHE A 67 0.22 8.65 18.23
C PHE A 67 0.24 9.44 19.53
N ILE A 68 -0.04 8.75 20.64
CA ILE A 68 0.20 9.28 21.98
C ILE A 68 1.55 8.77 22.48
N ASN A 69 2.36 9.68 23.01
CA ASN A 69 3.60 9.37 23.73
C ASN A 69 3.50 9.94 25.15
N GLY A 70 3.48 9.08 26.16
CA GLY A 70 3.10 9.47 27.52
C GLY A 70 1.65 9.97 27.54
N THR A 71 1.45 11.27 27.78
CA THR A 71 0.13 11.92 27.82
C THR A 71 -0.10 12.85 26.63
N SER A 72 0.88 13.04 25.74
CA SER A 72 0.81 14.03 24.68
C SER A 72 0.53 13.38 23.32
N TRP A 73 -0.38 13.99 22.57
CA TRP A 73 -0.55 13.70 21.15
C TRP A 73 0.64 14.21 20.36
N GLN A 74 1.14 13.37 19.46
CA GLN A 74 2.22 13.66 18.54
C GLN A 74 1.74 13.36 17.12
N SER A 75 2.14 14.18 16.15
CA SER A 75 1.81 13.98 14.76
C SER A 75 3.00 14.34 13.88
N GLN A 76 3.26 13.52 12.86
CA GLN A 76 4.32 13.75 11.89
C GLN A 76 3.87 13.31 10.50
N THR A 77 4.32 14.01 9.47
CA THR A 77 4.16 13.55 8.09
C THR A 77 5.21 12.49 7.78
N LEU A 78 4.77 11.38 7.20
CA LEU A 78 5.61 10.30 6.70
C LEU A 78 5.39 10.12 5.20
N TYR A 79 6.41 9.58 4.55
CA TYR A 79 6.45 9.31 3.11
C TYR A 79 6.75 7.84 2.90
N ALA A 80 6.12 7.24 1.91
CA ALA A 80 6.41 5.87 1.53
C ALA A 80 6.49 5.70 0.02
N LYS A 81 7.45 4.88 -0.40
CA LYS A 81 7.53 4.36 -1.76
C LYS A 81 6.91 2.96 -1.80
N LEU A 82 5.90 2.80 -2.65
CA LEU A 82 5.24 1.52 -2.89
C LEU A 82 6.03 0.71 -3.92
N GLY A 83 6.02 -0.61 -3.77
CA GLY A 83 6.62 -1.52 -4.73
C GLY A 83 6.21 -2.96 -4.45
N GLU A 84 6.77 -3.88 -5.23
CA GLU A 84 6.50 -5.30 -5.12
C GLU A 84 7.82 -6.08 -5.23
N ASP A 85 8.04 -7.02 -4.30
CA ASP A 85 9.10 -8.02 -4.41
C ASP A 85 8.46 -9.31 -4.93
N GLY A 86 8.59 -9.57 -6.24
CA GLY A 86 7.89 -10.69 -6.88
C GLY A 86 6.38 -10.47 -6.86
N SER A 87 5.67 -11.15 -5.96
CA SER A 87 4.22 -10.98 -5.76
C SER A 87 3.87 -10.37 -4.40
N LYS A 88 4.85 -9.89 -3.64
CA LYS A 88 4.66 -9.40 -2.28
C LYS A 88 4.69 -7.86 -2.25
N PRO A 89 3.54 -7.18 -2.08
CA PRO A 89 3.50 -5.72 -2.01
C PRO A 89 4.21 -5.21 -0.76
N TYR A 90 4.87 -4.06 -0.88
CA TYR A 90 5.54 -3.40 0.23
C TYR A 90 5.44 -1.88 0.14
N MET A 91 5.69 -1.23 1.28
CA MET A 91 5.96 0.20 1.37
C MET A 91 7.24 0.47 2.15
N ASN A 92 8.13 1.30 1.59
CA ASN A 92 9.33 1.78 2.27
C ASN A 92 9.03 3.12 2.94
N VAL A 93 8.86 3.15 4.25
CA VAL A 93 8.38 4.31 5.02
C VAL A 93 9.54 5.10 5.61
N SER A 94 9.57 6.42 5.39
CA SER A 94 10.59 7.35 5.88
C SER A 94 9.97 8.65 6.40
N SER A 95 10.68 9.34 7.30
CA SER A 95 10.36 10.70 7.73
C SER A 95 10.73 11.78 6.71
N GLN A 96 11.51 11.42 5.69
CA GLN A 96 11.96 12.34 4.65
C GLN A 96 11.61 11.77 3.27
N GLN A 97 11.07 12.62 2.39
CA GLN A 97 10.71 12.24 1.04
C GLN A 97 11.96 11.82 0.24
N GLY A 98 11.86 10.72 -0.50
CA GLY A 98 12.96 10.20 -1.33
C GLY A 98 14.04 9.41 -0.58
N ILE A 99 14.01 9.37 0.75
CA ILE A 99 14.94 8.57 1.56
C ILE A 99 14.35 7.18 1.82
N THR A 100 15.17 6.13 1.67
CA THR A 100 14.76 4.77 2.01
C THR A 100 14.72 4.62 3.53
N GLY A 101 13.56 4.25 4.07
CA GLY A 101 13.40 3.98 5.50
C GLY A 101 13.07 2.52 5.78
N ILE A 102 12.08 2.27 6.64
CA ILE A 102 11.71 0.92 7.06
C ILE A 102 10.79 0.28 6.02
N LYS A 103 11.17 -0.89 5.51
CA LYS A 103 10.36 -1.70 4.61
C LYS A 103 9.27 -2.43 5.40
N TYR A 104 8.02 -2.14 5.09
CA TYR A 104 6.85 -2.89 5.55
C TYR A 104 6.27 -3.68 4.39
N SER A 105 6.12 -5.00 4.56
CA SER A 105 5.48 -5.86 3.57
C SER A 105 4.06 -6.20 3.99
N LEU A 106 3.14 -6.23 3.01
CA LEU A 106 1.78 -6.70 3.23
C LEU A 106 1.77 -8.22 3.29
N GLU A 107 1.39 -8.78 4.43
CA GLU A 107 1.28 -10.23 4.63
C GLU A 107 -0.14 -10.73 4.32
N SER A 108 -1.15 -9.94 4.65
CA SER A 108 -2.55 -10.28 4.39
C SER A 108 -3.41 -9.02 4.34
N TRP A 109 -4.45 -9.05 3.51
CA TRP A 109 -5.51 -8.04 3.44
C TRP A 109 -6.87 -8.72 3.38
N SER A 110 -7.80 -8.28 4.23
CA SER A 110 -9.20 -8.66 4.17
C SER A 110 -10.01 -7.45 3.68
N ASP A 111 -10.54 -7.54 2.47
CA ASP A 111 -11.35 -6.47 1.90
C ASP A 111 -12.73 -6.35 2.57
N ALA A 112 -13.25 -7.45 3.12
CA ALA A 112 -14.51 -7.44 3.87
C ALA A 112 -14.38 -6.69 5.20
N GLU A 113 -13.29 -6.93 5.93
CA GLU A 113 -13.04 -6.32 7.25
C GLU A 113 -12.28 -4.98 7.16
N LYS A 114 -11.82 -4.62 5.95
CA LYS A 114 -10.89 -3.50 5.70
C LYS A 114 -9.69 -3.51 6.67
N CYS A 115 -9.13 -4.70 6.88
CA CYS A 115 -8.07 -4.95 7.86
C CYS A 115 -6.92 -5.73 7.23
N GLY A 116 -5.69 -5.40 7.60
CA GLY A 116 -4.50 -6.05 7.07
C GLY A 116 -3.39 -6.23 8.09
N VAL A 117 -2.44 -7.10 7.77
CA VAL A 117 -1.25 -7.37 8.59
C VAL A 117 -0.02 -6.95 7.80
N LEU A 118 0.80 -6.12 8.43
CA LEU A 118 2.10 -5.70 7.92
C LEU A 118 3.21 -6.35 8.72
N SER A 119 4.26 -6.80 8.05
CA SER A 119 5.51 -7.21 8.69
C SER A 119 6.62 -6.21 8.36
N PHE A 120 7.65 -6.19 9.20
CA PHE A 120 8.90 -5.49 8.90
C PHE A 120 10.05 -6.29 9.49
N GLN A 121 11.22 -6.21 8.85
CA GLN A 121 12.44 -6.74 9.43
C GLN A 121 13.02 -5.67 10.35
N GLY A 122 12.90 -5.89 11.67
CA GLY A 122 13.50 -5.01 12.65
C GLY A 122 15.01 -4.95 12.47
N GLN A 123 15.61 -3.76 12.62
CA GLN A 123 17.05 -3.65 12.79
C GLN A 123 17.39 -4.33 14.13
N LYS A 124 18.09 -5.48 14.10
CA LYS A 124 18.69 -6.02 15.32
C LYS A 124 19.58 -4.92 15.89
N LYS A 125 19.23 -4.33 17.04
CA LYS A 125 20.22 -3.60 17.84
C LYS A 125 21.32 -4.61 18.14
N ARG A 126 22.51 -4.42 17.57
CA ARG A 126 23.72 -5.07 18.10
C ARG A 126 23.85 -4.55 19.53
N MET A 127 23.56 -5.43 20.49
CA MET A 127 23.94 -5.24 21.90
C MET A 127 25.47 -5.28 22.00
#